data_AF-A0A7J6X678-F1
#
_entry.id   AF-A0A7J6X678-F1
#
_cell.length_a   1.000
_cell.length_b   1.000
_cell.length_c   1.000
_cell.angle_alpha   90.00
_cell.angle_beta   90.00
_cell.angle_gamma   90.00
#
_symmetry.space_group_name_H-M   'P 1'
#
loop_
_entity.id
_entity.type
_entity.pdbx_description
1 polymer ?
#
loop_
_entity_poly.entity_id
_entity_poly.type
_entity_poly.pdbx_seq_one_letter_code
_entity_poly.pdbx_strand_id
1 'polypeptide(L)'
;MLLKFWPNIDLTEFSHYIWAILPYAIMWVIWCLRNDAIFNNADFLCEKVVITIKATIWSWLEISKDSLHCRAGHAFNELRTEWATMFR
;
A
#
# COMPACT_ATOMS: atom_id res chain seq x y z
N MET A 1 -10.55 -13.55 10.54
CA MET A 1 -10.24 -12.86 9.28
C MET A 1 -9.44 -11.61 9.66
N LEU A 2 -8.14 -11.56 9.32
CA LEU A 2 -7.18 -10.56 9.84
C LEU A 2 -7.64 -9.10 9.63
N LEU A 3 -8.43 -8.85 8.59
CA LEU A 3 -9.05 -7.54 8.30
C LEU A 3 -10.06 -7.06 9.35
N LYS A 4 -10.69 -7.97 10.11
CA LYS A 4 -11.69 -7.59 11.14
C LYS A 4 -11.09 -6.78 12.30
N PHE A 5 -9.78 -6.84 12.47
CA PHE A 5 -9.05 -6.11 13.51
C PHE A 5 -8.23 -4.95 12.92
N TRP A 6 -8.49 -4.57 11.67
CA TRP A 6 -7.83 -3.40 11.09
C TRP A 6 -8.25 -2.14 11.85
N PRO A 7 -7.32 -1.35 12.40
CA PRO A 7 -7.67 -0.23 13.25
C PRO A 7 -8.49 0.80 12.47
N ASN A 8 -9.49 1.37 13.12
CA ASN A 8 -10.11 2.59 12.63
C ASN A 8 -9.38 3.78 13.26
N ILE A 9 -8.77 4.62 12.43
CA ILE A 9 -8.00 5.78 12.86
C ILE A 9 -8.51 7.02 12.13
N ASP A 10 -8.53 8.15 12.83
CA ASP A 10 -8.93 9.43 12.24
C ASP A 10 -7.78 9.95 11.37
N LEU A 11 -8.06 10.23 10.10
CA LEU A 11 -7.06 10.48 9.07
C LEU A 11 -7.56 11.52 8.08
N THR A 12 -6.62 12.19 7.42
CA THR A 12 -6.93 12.99 6.23
C THR A 12 -7.54 12.12 5.13
N GLU A 13 -8.33 12.71 4.23
CA GLU A 13 -9.01 11.99 3.15
C GLU A 13 -8.04 11.09 2.36
N PHE A 14 -6.90 11.65 1.90
CA PHE A 14 -5.88 10.88 1.18
C PHE A 14 -5.31 9.71 1.99
N SER A 15 -4.97 9.94 3.26
CA SER A 15 -4.42 8.91 4.14
C SER A 15 -5.46 7.85 4.47
N HIS A 16 -6.74 8.20 4.54
CA HIS A 16 -7.85 7.27 4.73
C HIS A 16 -7.94 6.25 3.59
N TYR A 17 -7.82 6.71 2.33
CA TYR A 17 -7.79 5.81 1.17
C TYR A 17 -6.58 4.87 1.20
N ILE A 18 -5.39 5.40 1.52
CA ILE A 18 -4.18 4.57 1.68
C ILE A 18 -4.40 3.53 2.78
N TRP A 19 -4.92 3.94 3.94
CA TRP A 19 -5.15 3.07 5.09
C TRP A 19 -6.17 1.96 4.80
N ALA A 20 -7.23 2.26 4.06
CA ALA A 20 -8.24 1.29 3.66
C ALA A 20 -7.68 0.22 2.71
N ILE A 21 -6.76 0.60 1.82
CA ILE A 21 -6.19 -0.30 0.80
C ILE A 21 -4.98 -1.08 1.32
N LEU A 22 -4.23 -0.50 2.27
CA LEU A 22 -2.99 -1.05 2.81
C LEU A 22 -3.03 -2.57 3.12
N PRO A 23 -4.01 -3.11 3.87
CA PRO A 23 -3.98 -4.52 4.22
C PRO A 23 -4.19 -5.42 2.99
N TYR A 24 -4.95 -4.98 2.00
CA TYR A 24 -5.13 -5.71 0.74
C TYR A 24 -3.85 -5.71 -0.10
N ALA A 25 -3.16 -4.57 -0.19
CA ALA A 25 -1.88 -4.47 -0.87
C ALA A 25 -0.80 -5.34 -0.20
N ILE A 26 -0.75 -5.37 1.14
CA ILE A 26 0.15 -6.25 1.91
C ILE A 26 -0.10 -7.71 1.54
N MET A 27 -1.36 -8.17 1.62
CA MET A 27 -1.70 -9.56 1.32
C MET A 27 -1.38 -9.93 -0.14
N TRP A 28 -1.68 -9.04 -1.08
CA TRP A 28 -1.37 -9.23 -2.49
C TRP A 28 0.13 -9.36 -2.74
N VAL A 29 0.94 -8.44 -2.23
CA VAL A 29 2.39 -8.46 -2.43
C VAL A 29 3.03 -9.69 -1.79
N ILE A 30 2.61 -10.06 -0.58
CA ILE A 30 3.09 -11.30 0.07
C ILE A 30 2.72 -12.53 -0.76
N TRP A 31 1.50 -12.59 -1.30
CA TRP A 31 1.07 -13.67 -2.18
C TRP A 31 1.93 -13.78 -3.44
N CYS A 32 2.17 -12.66 -4.12
CA CYS A 32 3.03 -12.61 -5.31
C CYS A 32 4.46 -13.04 -5.01
N LEU A 33 5.07 -12.51 -3.94
CA LEU A 33 6.43 -12.85 -3.55
C LEU A 33 6.58 -14.31 -3.14
N ARG A 34 5.60 -14.87 -2.43
CA ARG A 34 5.58 -16.30 -2.10
C ARG A 34 5.61 -17.15 -3.37
N ASN A 35 4.79 -16.81 -4.36
CA ASN A 35 4.75 -17.54 -5.62
C ASN A 35 6.08 -17.39 -6.37
N ASP A 36 6.64 -16.18 -6.42
CA ASP A 36 7.92 -15.92 -7.08
C ASP A 36 9.09 -16.68 -6.43
N ALA A 37 9.13 -16.74 -5.09
CA ALA A 37 10.12 -17.52 -4.37
C ALA A 37 10.01 -19.03 -4.66
N ILE A 38 8.78 -19.56 -4.73
CA ILE A 38 8.54 -20.99 -4.98
C ILE A 38 8.85 -21.38 -6.43
N PHE A 39 8.40 -20.58 -7.39
CA PHE A 39 8.45 -20.96 -8.82
C PHE A 39 9.71 -20.44 -9.52
N ASN A 40 10.30 -19.35 -9.05
CA ASN A 40 11.44 -18.68 -9.70
C ASN A 40 12.69 -18.60 -8.82
N ASN A 41 12.67 -19.20 -7.61
CA ASN A 41 13.77 -19.16 -6.65
C ASN A 41 14.26 -17.73 -6.35
N ALA A 42 13.32 -16.78 -6.30
CA ALA A 42 13.61 -15.37 -6.11
C ALA A 42 13.95 -15.04 -4.65
N ASP A 43 14.87 -14.07 -4.46
CA ASP A 43 15.27 -13.61 -3.14
C ASP A 43 14.20 -12.75 -2.45
N PHE A 44 14.10 -12.93 -1.13
CA PHE A 44 13.24 -12.12 -0.27
C PHE A 44 14.04 -11.02 0.43
N LEU A 45 13.76 -9.77 0.06
CA LEU A 45 14.33 -8.58 0.71
C LEU A 45 13.21 -7.72 1.27
N CYS A 46 13.18 -7.54 2.60
CA CYS A 46 12.12 -6.81 3.30
C CYS A 46 11.91 -5.39 2.73
N GLU A 47 13.00 -4.67 2.45
CA GLU A 47 12.93 -3.32 1.86
C GLU A 47 12.22 -3.32 0.49
N LYS A 48 12.52 -4.30 -0.37
CA LYS A 48 11.86 -4.48 -1.67
C LYS A 48 10.37 -4.76 -1.49
N VAL A 49 9.99 -5.54 -0.48
CA VAL A 49 8.58 -5.80 -0.14
C VAL A 49 7.86 -4.51 0.23
N VAL A 50 8.43 -3.72 1.13
CA VAL A 50 7.84 -2.45 1.59
C VAL A 50 7.65 -1.48 0.41
N ILE A 51 8.65 -1.32 -0.45
CA ILE A 51 8.57 -0.46 -1.64
C ILE A 51 7.48 -0.98 -2.59
N THR A 52 7.40 -2.30 -2.79
CA THR A 52 6.40 -2.92 -3.67
C THR A 52 4.98 -2.72 -3.15
N ILE A 53 4.77 -2.81 -1.83
CA ILE A 53 3.46 -2.51 -1.20
C ILE A 53 3.08 -1.05 -1.47
N LYS A 54 3.98 -0.10 -1.22
CA LYS A 54 3.72 1.33 -1.47
C LYS A 54 3.39 1.59 -2.95
N ALA A 55 4.16 1.01 -3.86
CA ALA A 55 3.92 1.13 -5.30
C ALA A 55 2.57 0.52 -5.72
N THR A 56 2.20 -0.61 -5.12
CA THR A 56 0.91 -1.28 -5.36
C THR A 56 -0.25 -0.41 -4.90
N ILE A 57 -0.17 0.17 -3.69
CA ILE A 57 -1.19 1.11 -3.20
C ILE A 57 -1.29 2.31 -4.13
N TRP A 58 -0.15 2.89 -4.50
CA TRP A 58 -0.10 4.05 -5.39
C TRP A 58 -0.79 3.79 -6.74
N SER A 59 -0.54 2.62 -7.33
CA SER A 59 -1.19 2.17 -8.56
C SER A 59 -2.69 1.96 -8.36
N TRP A 60 -3.10 1.39 -7.22
CA TRP A 60 -4.52 1.11 -6.97
C TRP A 60 -5.35 2.36 -6.67
N LEU A 61 -4.72 3.45 -6.21
CA LEU A 61 -5.37 4.75 -6.08
C LEU A 61 -5.77 5.35 -7.45
N GLU A 62 -5.27 4.84 -8.58
CA GLU A 62 -5.72 5.27 -9.92
C GLU A 62 -7.00 4.57 -10.40
N ILE A 63 -7.48 3.56 -9.66
CA ILE A 63 -8.54 2.67 -10.16
C ILE A 63 -9.93 3.31 -10.12
N SER A 64 -10.23 4.19 -9.15
CA SER A 64 -11.53 4.87 -9.03
C SER A 64 -11.41 6.38 -9.22
N LYS A 65 -12.50 7.01 -9.70
CA LYS A 65 -12.56 8.48 -9.85
C LYS A 65 -12.37 9.21 -8.52
N ASP A 66 -12.91 8.64 -7.43
CA ASP A 66 -12.83 9.22 -6.10
C ASP A 66 -11.41 9.13 -5.54
N SER A 67 -10.73 7.99 -5.68
CA SER A 67 -9.34 7.83 -5.24
C SER A 67 -8.37 8.65 -6.11
N LEU A 68 -8.68 8.84 -7.39
CA LEU A 68 -7.88 9.67 -8.29
C LEU A 68 -7.93 11.15 -7.91
N HIS A 69 -9.11 11.66 -7.52
CA HIS A 69 -9.24 13.02 -6.99
C HIS A 69 -8.43 13.19 -5.70
N CYS A 70 -8.50 12.23 -4.79
CA CYS A 70 -7.75 12.27 -3.53
C CYS A 70 -6.23 12.22 -3.73
N ARG A 71 -5.78 11.61 -4.83
CA ARG A 71 -4.36 11.58 -5.21
C ARG A 71 -3.91 12.88 -5.89
N ALA A 72 -4.81 13.69 -6.43
CA ALA A 72 -4.44 14.90 -7.15
C ALA A 72 -3.65 15.86 -6.25
N GLY A 73 -2.42 16.17 -6.65
CA GLY A 73 -1.50 17.01 -5.86
C GLY A 73 -0.48 16.23 -5.01
N HIS A 74 -0.57 14.90 -4.97
CA HIS A 74 0.41 14.04 -4.29
C HIS A 74 1.35 13.37 -5.31
N ALA A 75 2.62 13.22 -4.94
CA ALA A 75 3.61 12.43 -5.68
C ALA A 75 3.88 11.07 -5.03
N PHE A 76 4.27 10.07 -5.81
CA PHE A 76 4.66 8.75 -5.27
C PHE A 76 5.81 8.86 -4.25
N ASN A 77 6.70 9.83 -4.45
CA ASN A 77 7.82 10.05 -3.55
C ASN A 77 7.36 10.42 -2.13
N GLU A 78 6.25 11.15 -1.99
CA GLU A 78 5.66 11.47 -0.68
C GLU A 78 5.25 10.19 0.04
N LEU A 79 4.58 9.25 -0.65
CA LEU A 79 4.24 7.94 -0.08
C LEU A 79 5.50 7.14 0.33
N ARG A 80 6.60 7.34 -0.39
CA ARG A 80 7.87 6.67 -0.12
C ARG A 80 8.54 7.23 1.14
N THR A 81 8.65 8.56 1.26
CA THR A 81 9.47 9.24 2.29
C THR A 81 8.69 9.71 3.50
N GLU A 82 7.41 10.04 3.36
CA GLU A 82 6.56 10.70 4.37
C GLU A 82 5.56 9.73 5.02
N TRP A 83 5.80 8.43 4.90
CA TRP A 83 4.91 7.40 5.46
C TRP A 83 4.59 7.59 6.95
N ALA A 84 5.58 8.01 7.74
CA ALA A 84 5.42 8.20 9.18
C ALA A 84 4.61 9.46 9.55
N THR A 85 4.44 10.42 8.64
CA THR A 85 3.64 11.63 8.87
C THR A 85 2.21 11.47 8.37
N MET A 86 1.96 10.54 7.45
CA MET A 86 0.61 10.28 6.89
C MET A 86 -0.37 9.64 7.88
N PHE A 87 0.11 8.95 8.91
CA PHE A 87 -0.73 8.21 9.87
C PHE A 87 -0.55 8.66 11.33
N ARG A 88 -0.17 9.92 11.54
CA ARG A 88 -0.05 10.53 12.88
C ARG A 88 -1.36 11.14 13.33
#